data_AF-A0A941FHI8-F1
#
_entry.id   AF-A0A941FHI8-F1
#
_cell.length_a   1.000
_cell.length_b   1.000
_cell.length_c   1.000
_cell.angle_alpha   90.00
_cell.angle_beta   90.00
_cell.angle_gamma   90.00
#
_symmetry.space_group_name_H-M   'P 1'
#
loop_
_entity.id
_entity.type
_entity.pdbx_description
1 polymer ?
#
loop_
_entity_poly.entity_id
_entity_poly.type
_entity_poly.pdbx_seq_one_letter_code
_entity_poly.pdbx_strand_id
1 'polypeptide(L)'
;MREHYFQNVHTHQRGIGHFFHEYQSIEPLSSFSARLLYSRMLFPIHYFETVEEYFSKTTESRSNELEDKIASITKSSQQYESFLKHFYELAEVPAKHYDLPKIDWI
;
A
#
# COMPACT_ATOMS: atom_id res chain seq x y z
N MET A 1 -7.55 1.25 -2.44
CA MET A 1 -6.67 0.61 -1.43
C MET A 1 -5.44 1.46 -1.13
N ARG A 2 -4.39 1.47 -1.97
CA ARG A 2 -3.20 2.31 -1.72
C ARG A 2 -3.53 3.80 -1.62
N GLU A 3 -4.25 4.35 -2.61
CA GLU A 3 -4.67 5.76 -2.59
C GLU A 3 -5.51 6.07 -1.35
N HIS A 4 -6.48 5.19 -1.04
CA HIS A 4 -7.27 5.30 0.18
C HIS A 4 -6.39 5.32 1.43
N TYR A 5 -5.29 4.53 1.47
CA TYR A 5 -4.25 4.52 2.51
C TYR A 5 -3.40 5.81 2.53
N PHE A 6 -3.23 6.57 1.46
CA PHE A 6 -2.47 7.83 1.57
C PHE A 6 -3.35 9.00 1.97
N GLN A 7 -4.67 8.91 1.74
CA GLN A 7 -5.62 9.97 2.03
C GLN A 7 -6.09 10.03 3.50
N ASN A 8 -6.03 8.94 4.27
CA ASN A 8 -6.67 8.86 5.59
C ASN A 8 -5.77 8.22 6.69
N VAL A 9 -4.46 8.56 6.79
CA VAL A 9 -3.38 7.85 7.55
C VAL A 9 -3.80 7.28 8.89
N HIS A 10 -4.67 7.99 9.60
CA HIS A 10 -5.10 7.65 10.95
C HIS A 10 -6.43 6.86 11.03
N THR A 11 -7.23 6.78 9.97
CA THR A 11 -8.59 6.20 10.00
C THR A 11 -8.82 5.07 8.98
N HIS A 12 -7.80 4.68 8.23
CA HIS A 12 -7.90 3.64 7.18
C HIS A 12 -8.44 2.30 7.60
N GLN A 13 -8.10 1.87 8.82
CA GLN A 13 -8.32 0.49 9.25
C GLN A 13 -9.79 0.09 9.11
N ARG A 14 -10.72 0.99 9.47
CA ARG A 14 -12.16 0.75 9.35
C ARG A 14 -12.62 0.66 7.89
N GLY A 15 -12.20 1.61 7.06
CA GLY A 15 -12.62 1.64 5.65
C GLY A 15 -12.06 0.45 4.85
N ILE A 16 -10.82 0.06 5.13
CA ILE A 16 -10.17 -1.09 4.52
C ILE A 16 -10.82 -2.40 4.97
N GLY A 17 -11.05 -2.57 6.28
CA GLY A 17 -11.70 -3.77 6.80
C GLY A 17 -13.12 -3.93 6.25
N HIS A 18 -13.91 -2.85 6.24
CA HIS A 18 -15.26 -2.85 5.65
C HIS A 18 -15.24 -3.24 4.18
N PHE A 19 -14.32 -2.67 3.39
CA PHE A 19 -14.17 -3.03 1.98
C PHE A 19 -13.89 -4.53 1.78
N PHE A 20 -12.99 -5.12 2.56
CA PHE A 20 -12.71 -6.56 2.46
C PHE A 20 -13.88 -7.41 2.93
N HIS A 21 -14.61 -6.98 3.95
CA HIS A 21 -15.80 -7.68 4.42
C HIS A 21 -16.88 -7.72 3.32
N GLU A 22 -17.20 -6.57 2.71
CA GLU A 22 -18.16 -6.50 1.62
C GLU A 22 -17.71 -7.32 0.41
N TYR A 23 -16.43 -7.22 0.03
CA TYR A 23 -15.88 -7.98 -1.10
C TYR A 23 -15.99 -9.50 -0.88
N GLN A 24 -15.59 -9.98 0.31
CA GLN A 24 -15.64 -11.41 0.64
C GLN A 24 -17.07 -11.96 0.80
N SER A 25 -18.07 -11.10 1.01
CA SER A 25 -19.49 -11.49 1.02
C SER A 25 -20.00 -11.93 -0.36
N ILE A 26 -19.35 -11.46 -1.43
CA ILE A 26 -19.68 -11.79 -2.81
C ILE A 26 -18.81 -12.97 -3.28
N GLU A 27 -17.48 -12.84 -3.10
CA GLU A 27 -16.52 -13.87 -3.50
C GLU A 27 -15.38 -13.97 -2.47
N PRO A 28 -15.16 -15.14 -1.85
CA PRO A 28 -14.06 -15.33 -0.90
C PRO A 28 -12.69 -15.02 -1.54
N LEU A 29 -11.86 -14.25 -0.84
CA LEU A 29 -10.55 -13.88 -1.36
C LEU A 29 -9.63 -15.11 -1.36
N SER A 30 -9.32 -15.61 -2.57
CA SER A 30 -8.41 -16.75 -2.70
C SER A 30 -6.98 -16.41 -2.23
N SER A 31 -6.21 -17.45 -1.87
CA SER A 31 -4.79 -17.29 -1.52
C SER A 31 -3.94 -16.72 -2.66
N PHE A 32 -4.32 -16.98 -3.91
CA PHE A 32 -3.67 -16.41 -5.08
C PHE A 32 -3.96 -14.91 -5.17
N SER A 33 -5.24 -14.51 -5.07
CA SER A 33 -5.66 -13.12 -5.12
C SER A 33 -5.07 -12.29 -3.97
N ALA A 34 -5.01 -12.87 -2.76
CA ALA A 34 -4.40 -12.22 -1.60
C ALA A 34 -2.88 -11.98 -1.79
N ARG A 35 -2.14 -12.97 -2.34
CA ARG A 35 -0.72 -12.79 -2.67
C ARG A 35 -0.51 -11.73 -3.74
N LEU A 36 -1.34 -11.73 -4.78
CA LEU A 36 -1.26 -10.78 -5.88
C LEU A 36 -1.58 -9.34 -5.44
N LEU A 37 -2.55 -9.18 -4.52
CA LEU A 37 -2.87 -7.88 -3.95
C LEU A 37 -1.74 -7.37 -3.06
N TYR A 38 -1.20 -8.24 -2.21
CA TYR A 38 -0.09 -7.90 -1.32
C TYR A 38 1.17 -7.52 -2.09
N SER A 39 1.54 -8.28 -3.14
CA SER A 39 2.69 -7.97 -4.00
C SER A 39 2.56 -6.62 -4.69
N ARG A 40 1.36 -6.28 -5.15
CA ARG A 40 1.07 -4.95 -5.72
C ARG A 40 1.25 -3.84 -4.69
N MET A 41 0.85 -4.05 -3.44
CA MET A 41 0.99 -3.03 -2.40
C MET A 41 2.43 -2.86 -1.92
N LEU A 42 3.21 -3.94 -1.86
CA LEU A 42 4.64 -3.88 -1.54
C LEU A 42 5.45 -3.05 -2.51
N PHE A 43 5.10 -3.09 -3.81
CA PHE A 43 5.79 -2.29 -4.80
C PHE A 43 5.38 -0.81 -4.67
N PRO A 44 6.31 0.11 -4.33
CA PRO A 44 5.99 1.52 -4.13
C PRO A 44 5.94 2.26 -5.47
N ILE A 45 5.01 1.89 -6.36
CA ILE A 45 4.94 2.45 -7.73
C ILE A 45 4.89 3.99 -7.75
N HIS A 46 4.16 4.60 -6.83
CA HIS A 46 4.02 6.05 -6.68
C HIS A 46 5.37 6.75 -6.41
N TYR A 47 6.28 6.10 -5.69
CA TYR A 47 7.64 6.60 -5.51
C TYR A 47 8.40 6.59 -6.83
N PHE A 48 8.37 5.47 -7.55
CA PHE A 48 9.05 5.33 -8.84
C PHE A 48 8.51 6.30 -9.89
N GLU A 49 7.19 6.47 -9.98
CA GLU A 49 6.55 7.45 -10.87
C GLU A 49 7.00 8.88 -10.53
N THR A 50 7.05 9.23 -9.23
CA THR A 50 7.49 10.57 -8.80
C THR A 50 8.97 10.82 -9.12
N VAL A 51 9.83 9.82 -8.91
CA VAL A 51 11.27 9.90 -9.21
C VAL A 51 11.52 9.97 -10.71
N GLU A 52 10.82 9.16 -11.51
CA GLU A 52 10.92 9.19 -12.97
C GLU A 52 10.48 10.55 -13.53
N GLU A 53 9.38 11.12 -12.99
CA GLU A 53 8.94 12.46 -13.34
C GLU A 53 10.00 13.50 -12.95
N TYR A 54 10.60 13.40 -11.76
CA TYR A 54 11.61 14.34 -11.29
C TYR A 54 12.83 14.41 -12.22
N PHE A 55 13.34 13.25 -12.66
CA PHE A 55 14.50 13.18 -13.57
C PHE A 55 14.15 13.44 -15.04
N SER A 56 12.86 13.55 -15.38
CA SER A 56 12.42 14.00 -16.68
C SER A 56 12.64 15.53 -16.82
N LYS A 57 12.54 16.07 -18.03
CA LYS A 57 12.68 17.52 -18.27
C LYS A 57 11.49 18.29 -17.68
N THR A 58 11.56 18.61 -16.40
CA THR A 58 10.53 19.34 -15.64
C THR A 58 10.94 20.80 -15.42
N THR A 59 9.96 21.66 -15.14
CA THR A 59 10.23 23.05 -14.72
C THR A 59 10.79 23.08 -13.30
N GLU A 60 11.51 24.14 -12.92
CA GLU A 60 12.06 24.30 -11.57
C GLU A 60 10.96 24.21 -10.48
N SER A 61 9.81 24.85 -10.72
CA SER A 61 8.65 24.78 -9.81
C SER A 61 8.17 23.34 -9.61
N ARG A 62 8.10 22.55 -10.69
CA ARG A 62 7.65 21.16 -10.64
C ARG A 62 8.69 20.26 -9.99
N SER A 63 9.97 20.53 -10.22
CA SER A 63 11.07 19.82 -9.55
C SER A 63 10.99 19.96 -8.03
N ASN A 64 10.76 21.17 -7.52
CA ASN A 64 10.57 21.41 -6.08
C ASN A 64 9.35 20.66 -5.52
N GLU A 65 8.20 20.70 -6.20
CA GLU A 65 7.01 19.93 -5.79
C GLU A 65 7.27 18.42 -5.72
N LEU A 66 8.03 17.89 -6.68
CA LEU A 66 8.36 16.47 -6.75
C LEU A 66 9.35 16.08 -5.65
N GLU A 67 10.31 16.95 -5.31
CA GLU A 67 11.22 16.76 -4.19
C GLU A 67 10.45 16.68 -2.86
N ASP A 68 9.51 17.60 -2.63
CA ASP A 68 8.63 17.56 -1.45
C ASP A 68 7.80 16.28 -1.39
N LYS A 69 7.29 15.81 -2.54
CA LYS A 69 6.56 14.53 -2.63
C LYS A 69 7.45 13.33 -2.30
N ILE A 70 8.66 13.28 -2.85
CA ILE A 70 9.64 12.21 -2.56
C ILE A 70 9.95 12.18 -1.06
N ALA A 71 10.20 13.34 -0.46
CA ALA A 71 10.46 13.47 0.97
C ALA A 71 9.26 13.00 1.81
N SER A 72 8.04 13.38 1.43
CA SER A 72 6.80 12.95 2.10
C SER A 72 6.60 11.44 2.03
N ILE A 73 6.75 10.84 0.85
CA ILE A 73 6.64 9.39 0.64
C ILE A 73 7.66 8.66 1.52
N THR A 74 8.92 9.10 1.50
CA THR A 74 10.00 8.51 2.29
C THR A 74 9.76 8.64 3.80
N LYS A 75 9.21 9.78 4.26
CA LYS A 75 8.88 9.98 5.68
C LYS A 75 7.74 9.06 6.15
N SER A 76 6.78 8.76 5.27
CA SER A 76 5.65 7.89 5.58
C SER A 76 5.91 6.40 5.36
N SER A 77 7.06 6.02 4.79
CA SER A 77 7.36 4.64 4.38
C SER A 77 7.25 3.65 5.54
N GLN A 78 7.80 3.99 6.70
CA GLN A 78 7.79 3.13 7.88
C GLN A 78 6.37 2.86 8.41
N GLN A 79 5.47 3.85 8.27
CA GLN A 79 4.07 3.70 8.67
C GLN A 79 3.33 2.80 7.68
N TYR A 80 3.63 2.93 6.39
CA TYR A 80 3.08 2.08 5.34
C TYR A 80 3.56 0.63 5.46
N GLU A 81 4.85 0.43 5.75
CA GLU A 81 5.46 -0.87 6.05
C GLU A 81 4.78 -1.55 7.24
N SER A 82 4.59 -0.83 8.34
CA SER A 82 3.84 -1.32 9.50
C SER A 82 2.39 -1.68 9.15
N PHE A 83 1.73 -0.90 8.29
CA PHE A 83 0.40 -1.25 7.77
C PHE A 83 0.43 -2.55 6.95
N LEU A 84 1.41 -2.73 6.06
CA LEU A 84 1.55 -3.95 5.25
C LEU A 84 1.77 -5.19 6.12
N LYS A 85 2.50 -5.05 7.22
CA LYS A 85 2.72 -6.15 8.18
C LYS A 85 1.40 -6.70 8.76
N HIS A 86 0.43 -5.83 9.00
CA HIS A 86 -0.89 -6.19 9.56
C HIS A 86 -1.98 -6.35 8.48
N PHE A 87 -1.62 -6.26 7.19
CA PHE A 87 -2.58 -6.24 6.10
C PHE A 87 -3.47 -7.49 6.06
N TYR A 88 -2.88 -8.68 6.21
CA TYR A 88 -3.65 -9.92 6.14
C TYR A 88 -4.63 -10.08 7.30
N GLU A 89 -4.30 -9.53 8.47
CA GLU A 89 -5.19 -9.50 9.63
C GLU A 89 -6.37 -8.55 9.37
N LEU A 90 -6.09 -7.36 8.81
CA LEU A 90 -7.10 -6.38 8.40
C LEU A 90 -8.04 -6.87 7.31
N ALA A 91 -7.53 -7.70 6.39
CA ALA A 91 -8.32 -8.27 5.31
C ALA A 91 -9.13 -9.51 5.74
N GLU A 92 -9.06 -9.91 7.02
CA GLU A 92 -9.71 -11.12 7.56
C GLU A 92 -9.36 -12.40 6.78
N VAL A 93 -8.20 -12.41 6.10
CA VAL A 93 -7.73 -13.56 5.33
C VAL A 93 -7.07 -14.53 6.31
N PRO A 94 -7.40 -15.83 6.32
CA PRO A 94 -6.76 -16.80 7.19
C PRO A 94 -5.32 -17.08 6.73
N ALA A 95 -4.41 -16.14 7.00
CA ALA A 95 -3.03 -16.13 6.52
C ALA A 95 -2.24 -17.37 6.94
N LYS A 96 -2.54 -17.89 8.13
CA LYS A 96 -1.95 -19.14 8.67
C LYS A 96 -2.43 -20.39 7.93
N HIS A 97 -3.61 -20.37 7.30
CA HIS A 97 -4.10 -21.48 6.48
C HIS A 97 -3.56 -21.44 5.05
N TYR A 98 -3.08 -20.28 4.60
CA TYR A 98 -2.66 -20.05 3.21
C TYR A 98 -1.15 -19.97 3.01
N ASP A 99 -0.34 -20.21 4.05
CA ASP A 99 1.14 -20.09 4.03
C ASP A 99 1.60 -18.81 3.32
N LEU A 100 0.94 -17.70 3.63
CA LEU A 100 1.27 -16.41 3.01
C LEU A 100 2.67 -15.98 3.46
N PRO A 101 3.52 -15.51 2.53
CA PRO A 101 4.90 -15.16 2.85
C PRO A 101 4.91 -14.02 3.87
N LYS A 102 5.54 -14.28 5.02
CA LYS A 102 5.90 -13.22 5.94
C LYS A 102 7.13 -12.51 5.39
N ILE A 103 7.07 -11.20 5.36
CA ILE A 103 8.16 -10.39 4.90
C ILE A 103 8.94 -9.93 6.13
N ASP A 104 10.00 -10.66 6.46
CA ASP A 104 10.80 -10.42 7.66
C ASP A 104 11.63 -9.12 7.57
N TRP A 105 11.81 -8.57 6.37
CA TRP A 105 12.52 -7.31 6.16
C TRP A 105 11.66 -6.05 6.38
N ILE A 106 10.38 -6.22 6.80
CA ILE A 106 9.39 -5.18 7.13
C ILE A 106 8.92 -5.33 8.59
#